data_AF-A0A800F1L0-F1
#
_entry.id   AF-A0A800F1L0-F1
#
_cell.length_a   1.000
_cell.length_b   1.000
_cell.length_c   1.000
_cell.angle_alpha   90.00
_cell.angle_beta   90.00
_cell.angle_gamma   90.00
#
_symmetry.space_group_name_H-M   'P 1'
#
loop_
_entity.id
_entity.type
_entity.pdbx_description
1 polymer ?
#
loop_
_entity_poly.entity_id
_entity_poly.type
_entity_poly.pdbx_seq_one_letter_code
_entity_poly.pdbx_strand_id
1 'polypeptide(L)' 'MNIVVLDGFCINPGDLDWSELKKLGNVEIYDRTPDYKLMGYASGAHILLVNKTYIDNTNISAYI' A
#
# COMPACT_ATOMS: atom_id res chain seq x y z
N MET A 1 6.04 12.12 -4.41
CA MET A 1 6.29 10.84 -3.72
C MET A 1 5.10 9.93 -3.96
N ASN A 2 5.32 8.68 -4.38
CA ASN A 2 4.24 7.70 -4.55
C ASN A 2 4.09 6.85 -3.29
N ILE A 3 2.89 6.80 -2.74
CA ILE A 3 2.54 6.08 -1.51
C ILE A 3 1.47 5.05 -1.88
N VAL A 4 1.64 3.80 -1.48
CA VAL A 4 0.66 2.74 -1.74
C VAL A 4 0.23 2.10 -0.43
N VAL A 5 -1.08 2.03 -0.20
CA VAL A 5 -1.70 1.29 0.90
C VAL A 5 -2.23 -0.02 0.35
N LEU A 6 -1.71 -1.16 0.83
CA LEU A 6 -2.01 -2.48 0.25
C LEU A 6 -3.26 -3.15 0.84
N ASP A 7 -3.72 -2.72 2.01
CA ASP A 7 -4.82 -3.34 2.75
C ASP A 7 -5.60 -2.32 3.60
N GLY A 8 -6.07 -1.28 2.91
CA GLY A 8 -6.72 -0.11 3.51
C GLY A 8 -8.09 -0.37 4.12
N PHE A 9 -8.81 -1.42 3.72
CA PHE A 9 -10.20 -1.64 4.16
C PHE A 9 -10.33 -1.77 5.68
N CYS A 10 -9.44 -2.52 6.33
CA CYS A 10 -9.48 -2.67 7.80
C CYS A 10 -9.00 -1.41 8.54
N ILE A 11 -8.25 -0.52 7.88
CA ILE A 11 -7.79 0.74 8.46
C ILE A 11 -8.89 1.80 8.34
N ASN A 12 -9.56 1.85 7.20
CA ASN A 12 -10.62 2.80 6.89
C ASN A 12 -11.61 2.17 5.90
N PRO A 13 -12.72 1.57 6.38
CA PRO A 13 -13.81 1.08 5.54
C PRO A 13 -14.72 2.19 4.97
N GLY A 14 -14.36 3.47 5.15
CA GLY A 14 -15.07 4.64 4.62
C GLY A 14 -15.51 5.67 5.67
N ASP A 15 -15.15 5.47 6.93
CA ASP A 15 -15.51 6.34 8.07
C ASP A 15 -14.42 7.35 8.47
N LEU A 16 -13.18 7.14 8.02
CA LEU A 16 -12.05 8.07 8.22
C LEU A 16 -11.72 8.85 6.93
N ASP A 17 -10.87 9.87 7.07
CA ASP A 17 -10.40 10.71 5.96
C ASP A 17 -8.92 10.44 5.60
N TRP A 18 -8.66 10.18 4.32
CA TRP A 18 -7.31 9.99 3.77
C TRP A 18 -6.63 11.30 3.33
N SER A 19 -7.29 12.45 3.48
CA SER A 19 -6.82 13.73 2.95
C SER A 19 -5.44 14.13 3.48
N GLU A 20 -5.14 13.91 4.76
CA GLU A 20 -3.81 14.22 5.31
C GLU A 20 -2.71 13.38 4.68
N LEU A 21 -2.97 12.10 4.40
CA LEU A 21 -2.01 11.23 3.71
C LEU A 21 -1.79 11.71 2.26
N LYS A 22 -2.86 12.12 1.58
CA LYS A 22 -2.80 12.66 0.21
C LYS A 22 -2.04 13.98 0.10
N LYS A 23 -1.87 14.74 1.19
CA LYS A 23 -1.00 15.93 1.19
C LYS A 23 0.49 15.58 1.09
N LEU A 24 0.88 14.36 1.44
CA LEU A 24 2.28 13.91 1.43
C LEU A 24 2.75 13.42 0.05
N GLY A 25 1.83 13.20 -0.89
CA GLY A 25 2.16 12.73 -2.23
C GLY A 25 0.99 12.13 -3.01
N ASN A 26 1.32 11.40 -4.07
CA ASN A 26 0.35 10.60 -4.81
C ASN A 26 0.05 9.33 -4.03
N VAL A 27 -1.22 9.10 -3.67
CA VAL A 27 -1.64 7.97 -2.81
C VAL A 27 -2.58 7.06 -3.58
N GLU A 28 -2.21 5.79 -3.69
CA GLU A 28 -3.06 4.72 -4.18
C GLU A 28 -3.43 3.78 -3.02
N ILE A 29 -4.70 3.40 -2.93
CA ILE A 29 -5.25 2.64 -1.80
C ILE A 29 -6.00 1.44 -2.35
N TYR A 30 -5.58 0.26 -1.92
CA TYR A 30 -6.25 -1.00 -2.21
C TYR A 30 -6.91 -1.52 -0.94
N ASP A 31 -8.16 -1.97 -1.07
CA ASP A 31 -8.90 -2.56 0.06
C ASP A 31 -8.20 -3.81 0.61
N ARG A 32 -7.72 -4.65 -0.31
CA ARG A 32 -6.94 -5.87 -0.05
C ARG A 32 -5.98 -6.13 -1.21
N THR A 33 -4.81 -6.65 -0.89
CA THR A 33 -3.82 -7.10 -1.87
C THR A 33 -3.67 -8.62 -1.79
N PRO A 34 -4.08 -9.37 -2.83
CA PRO A 34 -3.73 -10.77 -2.92
C PRO A 34 -2.25 -10.92 -3.30
N ASP A 35 -1.60 -12.00 -2.84
CA ASP A 35 -0.15 -12.21 -2.98
C ASP A 35 0.35 -12.03 -4.42
N TYR A 36 -0.38 -12.54 -5.40
CA TYR A 36 0.00 -12.45 -6.82
C TYR A 36 -0.06 -11.03 -7.42
N LYS A 37 -0.70 -10.07 -6.73
CA LYS A 37 -0.74 -8.66 -7.15
C LYS A 37 0.22 -7.76 -6.38
N LEU A 38 0.82 -8.25 -5.29
CA LEU A 38 1.69 -7.47 -4.41
C LEU A 38 2.79 -6.74 -5.20
N MET A 39 3.51 -7.44 -6.08
CA MET A 39 4.56 -6.84 -6.92
C MET A 39 4.02 -5.75 -7.84
N GLY A 40 2.89 -5.99 -8.49
CA GLY A 40 2.29 -5.03 -9.42
C GLY A 40 1.85 -3.75 -8.73
N TYR A 41 1.24 -3.85 -7.56
CA TYR A 41 0.75 -2.71 -6.78
C TYR A 41 1.85 -1.91 -6.10
N ALA A 42 2.91 -2.58 -5.65
CA ALA A 42 4.03 -1.92 -5.01
C ALA A 42 5.08 -1.38 -5.99
N SER A 43 5.01 -1.75 -7.27
CA SER A 43 5.94 -1.27 -8.30
C SER A 43 5.92 0.26 -8.40
N GLY A 44 7.07 0.89 -8.21
CA GLY A 44 7.21 2.36 -8.27
C GLY A 44 6.68 3.11 -7.04
N ALA A 45 6.26 2.39 -5.99
CA ALA A 45 5.99 2.96 -4.69
C ALA A 45 7.29 3.42 -4.03
N HIS A 46 7.29 4.63 -3.48
CA HIS A 46 8.38 5.10 -2.62
C HIS A 46 8.12 4.74 -1.15
N ILE A 47 6.84 4.60 -0.79
CA ILE A 47 6.37 4.20 0.54
C ILE A 47 5.28 3.15 0.36
N LEU A 48 5.40 2.03 1.09
CA LEU A 48 4.35 1.03 1.27
C LEU A 48 3.78 1.12 2.68
N LEU A 49 2.46 1.16 2.78
CA LEU A 49 1.71 1.04 4.03
C LEU A 49 0.95 -0.28 4.03
N VAL A 50 1.20 -1.09 5.06
CA VAL A 50 0.63 -2.43 5.23
C VAL A 50 0.07 -2.62 6.64
N ASN A 51 -1.03 -3.35 6.76
CA ASN A 51 -1.61 -3.79 8.03
C ASN A 51 -1.34 -5.29 8.28
N LYS A 52 -1.68 -6.14 7.30
CA LYS A 52 -1.60 -7.61 7.39
C LYS A 52 -1.08 -8.26 6.10
N THR A 53 -0.87 -7.48 5.03
CA THR A 53 -0.21 -7.95 3.81
C THR A 53 1.16 -8.51 4.19
N TYR A 54 1.41 -9.76 3.83
CA TYR A 54 2.62 -10.48 4.24
C TYR A 54 3.82 -9.97 3.44
N ILE A 55 4.81 -9.44 4.16
CA ILE A 55 6.07 -8.94 3.59
C ILE A 55 7.20 -9.83 4.11
N ASP A 56 8.01 -10.35 3.18
CA ASP A 56 9.18 -11.17 3.47
C ASP A 56 10.36 -10.74 2.58
N ASN A 57 11.50 -11.40 2.76
CA ASN A 57 12.69 -11.08 1.97
C ASN A 57 12.51 -11.30 0.47
N THR A 58 11.72 -12.31 0.07
CA THR A 58 11.55 -12.65 -1.35
C THR A 58 10.72 -11.62 -2.08
N ASN A 59 9.72 -11.06 -1.40
CA ASN A 59 8.86 -10.04 -1.97
C ASN A 59 9.47 -8.64 -1.84
N ILE A 60 10.24 -8.34 -0.79
CA ILE A 60 10.83 -7.00 -0.64
C ILE A 60 12.07 -6.77 -1.52
N SER A 61 12.88 -7.81 -1.77
CA SER A 61 14.09 -7.69 -2.60
C SER A 61 13.79 -7.37 -4.06
N ALA A 62 12.54 -7.53 -4.51
CA ALA A 62 12.13 -7.14 -5.85
C ALA A 62 11.96 -5.61 -6.01
N TYR A 63 12.00 -4.84 -4.92
CA TYR A 63 11.82 -3.38 -4.94
C TYR A 63 13.12 -2.58 -4.79
N ILE A 64 14.24 -3.22 -4.40
CA ILE A 64 15.56 -2.60 -4.18
C ILE A 64 16.51 -3.05 -5.29
#